data_AF-A0A7K0PKG1-F1
#
_entry.id   AF-A0A7K0PKG1-F1
#
_cell.length_a   1.000
_cell.length_b   1.000
_cell.length_c   1.000
_cell.angle_alpha   90.00
_cell.angle_beta   90.00
_cell.angle_gamma   90.00
#
_symmetry.space_group_name_H-M   'P 1'
#
loop_
_entity.id
_entity.type
_entity.pdbx_description
1 polymer ?
#
loop_
_entity_poly.entity_id
_entity_poly.type
_entity_poly.pdbx_seq_one_letter_code
_entity_poly.pdbx_strand_id
1 'polypeptide(L)'
;DGGVRHLPGGIDEYLRLRHAAETADAADRSAESGSGTPTAKPKAAALTGGALRDARKEVARMERQIEKLGEAEAALYEEMAAAATDPGKLREIGERQAALATEREELEAAWMEASEAIEG
;
A
#
# COMPACT_ATOMS: atom_id res chain seq x y z
N ASP A 1 -2.93 12.59 -15.36
CA ASP A 1 -1.76 11.73 -15.17
C ASP A 1 -1.73 11.14 -13.77
N GLY A 2 -2.39 9.99 -13.64
CA GLY A 2 -2.11 9.02 -12.57
C GLY A 2 -0.94 8.20 -13.06
N GLY A 3 0.27 8.64 -12.74
CA GLY A 3 1.47 7.87 -13.02
C GLY A 3 1.53 6.75 -12.01
N VAL A 4 1.49 5.50 -12.49
CA VAL A 4 1.82 4.32 -11.69
C VAL A 4 3.22 4.54 -11.13
N ARG A 5 3.29 4.97 -9.87
CA ARG A 5 4.54 5.21 -9.18
C ARG A 5 4.86 3.91 -8.46
N HIS A 6 5.86 3.20 -8.97
CA HIS A 6 6.43 2.07 -8.26
C HIS A 6 6.87 2.54 -6.88
N LEU A 7 6.29 1.93 -5.84
CA LEU A 7 6.49 2.28 -4.44
C LEU A 7 7.34 1.17 -3.80
N PRO A 8 8.69 1.25 -3.89
CA PRO A 8 9.57 0.22 -3.34
C PRO A 8 9.44 0.08 -1.81
N GLY A 9 8.81 1.02 -1.12
CA GLY A 9 8.46 0.93 0.30
C GLY A 9 7.02 0.49 0.60
N GLY A 10 6.26 -0.04 -0.36
CA GLY A 10 4.93 -0.62 -0.16
C GLY A 10 3.90 0.36 0.42
N ILE A 11 3.02 -0.15 1.29
CA ILE A 11 1.97 0.64 1.98
C ILE A 11 2.55 1.83 2.75
N ASP A 12 3.69 1.64 3.43
CA ASP A 12 4.29 2.70 4.25
C ASP A 12 4.70 3.91 3.42
N GLU A 13 5.23 3.68 2.21
CA GLU A 13 5.55 4.76 1.30
C GLU A 13 4.28 5.42 0.74
N TYR A 14 3.23 4.64 0.44
CA TYR A 14 1.93 5.20 0.05
C TYR A 14 1.35 6.10 1.15
N LEU A 15 1.31 5.64 2.41
CA LEU A 15 0.79 6.42 3.53
C LEU A 15 1.61 7.69 3.75
N ARG A 16 2.94 7.62 3.59
CA ARG A 16 3.82 8.78 3.70
C ARG A 16 3.57 9.79 2.57
N LEU A 17 3.43 9.33 1.33
CA LEU A 17 3.08 10.19 0.19
C LEU A 17 1.69 10.80 0.34
N ARG A 18 0.72 10.03 0.87
CA ARG A 18 -0.63 10.51 1.17
C ARG A 18 -0.62 11.60 2.23
N HIS A 19 0.08 11.38 3.35
CA HIS A 19 0.24 12.39 4.38
C HIS A 19 0.91 13.65 3.82
N ALA A 20 1.94 13.49 2.97
CA ALA A 20 2.58 14.61 2.29
C ALA A 20 1.62 15.38 1.37
N ALA A 21 0.79 14.68 0.59
CA ALA A 21 -0.21 15.28 -0.30
C ALA A 21 -1.31 16.03 0.48
N GLU A 22 -1.82 15.45 1.56
CA GLU A 22 -2.80 16.10 2.44
C GLU A 22 -2.21 17.35 3.11
N THR A 23 -0.94 17.33 3.52
CA THR A 23 -0.26 18.52 4.05
C THR A 23 0.01 19.59 2.99
N ALA A 24 0.30 19.21 1.75
CA ALA A 24 0.50 20.14 0.64
C ALA A 24 -0.82 20.84 0.26
N ASP A 25 -1.93 20.10 0.20
CA ASP A 25 -3.26 20.66 -0.05
C ASP A 25 -3.73 21.59 1.10
N ALA A 26 -3.39 21.26 2.35
CA ALA A 26 -3.65 22.14 3.50
C ALA A 26 -2.80 23.42 3.52
N ALA A 27 -1.57 23.36 3.03
CA ALA A 27 -0.69 24.53 2.87
C ALA A 27 -1.16 25.45 1.73
N ASP A 28 -1.67 24.88 0.63
CA ASP A 28 -2.25 25.63 -0.49
C ASP A 28 -3.49 26.45 -0.06
N ARG A 29 -4.37 25.84 0.75
CA ARG A 29 -5.55 26.53 1.32
C ARG A 29 -5.23 27.68 2.28
N SER A 30 -4.01 27.75 2.81
CA SER A 30 -3.58 28.84 3.70
C SER A 30 -2.87 29.98 2.94
N ALA A 31 -2.47 29.75 1.69
CA ALA A 31 -1.84 30.75 0.83
C ALA A 31 -2.86 31.48 -0.09
N GLU A 32 -4.08 30.96 -0.23
CA GLU A 32 -5.10 31.47 -1.16
C GLU A 32 -5.93 32.64 -0.59
N SER A 33 -5.25 33.67 -0.08
CA SER A 33 -5.84 35.00 0.09
C SER A 33 -5.47 35.95 -1.07
N GLY A 34 -5.01 35.41 -2.21
CA GLY A 34 -4.61 36.17 -3.39
C GLY A 34 -4.92 35.45 -4.71
N SER A 35 -6.10 35.73 -5.28
CA SER A 35 -6.41 35.76 -6.72
C SER A 35 -5.61 34.82 -7.65
N GLY A 36 -6.13 33.62 -7.92
CA GLY A 36 -5.70 32.78 -9.04
C GLY A 36 -6.64 31.60 -9.27
N THR A 37 -7.38 31.62 -10.38
CA THR A 37 -8.38 30.64 -10.84
C THR A 37 -8.10 29.16 -10.47
N PRO A 38 -9.05 28.46 -9.80
CA PRO A 38 -8.90 27.03 -9.55
C PRO A 38 -9.21 26.26 -10.83
N THR A 39 -8.21 25.61 -11.41
CA THR A 39 -8.45 24.55 -12.40
C THR A 39 -8.89 23.31 -11.62
N ALA A 40 -10.17 23.26 -11.26
CA ALA A 40 -10.80 22.08 -10.70
C ALA A 40 -10.77 20.95 -11.73
N LYS A 41 -9.81 20.03 -11.56
CA LYS A 41 -9.77 18.77 -12.30
C LYS A 41 -11.09 18.01 -12.03
N PRO A 42 -11.75 17.44 -13.04
CA PRO A 42 -12.99 16.70 -12.80
C PRO A 42 -12.69 15.52 -11.87
N LYS A 43 -13.26 15.54 -10.66
CA LYS A 43 -13.31 14.38 -9.78
C LYS A 43 -13.95 13.25 -10.57
N ALA A 44 -13.26 12.11 -10.66
CA ALA A 44 -13.92 10.88 -11.05
C ALA A 44 -15.13 10.66 -10.11
N ALA A 45 -16.12 9.88 -10.54
CA ALA A 45 -17.30 9.68 -9.71
C ALA A 45 -16.92 8.82 -8.50
N ALA A 46 -16.73 9.47 -7.35
CA ALA A 46 -16.34 8.77 -6.15
C ALA A 46 -17.30 7.68 -5.73
N LEU A 47 -16.76 6.57 -5.20
CA LEU A 47 -17.59 5.51 -4.63
C LEU A 47 -18.51 6.11 -3.57
N THR A 48 -19.81 5.82 -3.66
CA THR A 48 -20.81 6.32 -2.72
C THR A 48 -21.50 5.20 -1.95
N GLY A 49 -22.00 5.53 -0.75
CA GLY A 49 -22.90 4.66 0.00
C GLY A 49 -22.31 3.29 0.38
N GLY A 50 -22.98 2.21 -0.06
CA GLY A 50 -22.58 0.83 0.27
C GLY A 50 -21.24 0.43 -0.32
N ALA A 51 -21.01 0.77 -1.60
CA ALA A 51 -19.78 0.43 -2.31
C ALA A 51 -18.53 1.02 -1.63
N LEU A 52 -18.64 2.26 -1.11
CA LEU A 52 -17.56 2.88 -0.34
C LEU A 52 -17.24 2.12 0.96
N ARG A 53 -18.27 1.63 1.68
CA ARG A 53 -18.06 0.87 2.92
C ARG A 53 -17.44 -0.49 2.64
N ASP A 54 -17.87 -1.14 1.56
CA ASP A 54 -17.34 -2.45 1.19
C ASP A 54 -15.89 -2.33 0.71
N ALA A 55 -15.57 -1.33 -0.12
CA ALA A 55 -14.19 -1.04 -0.52
C ALA A 55 -13.28 -0.77 0.70
N ARG A 56 -13.73 0.02 1.67
CA ARG A 56 -12.97 0.25 2.93
C ARG A 56 -12.74 -1.01 3.74
N LYS A 57 -13.67 -1.96 3.73
CA LYS A 57 -13.50 -3.25 4.43
C LYS A 57 -12.47 -4.12 3.72
N GLU A 58 -12.47 -4.13 2.39
CA GLU A 58 -11.50 -4.89 1.60
C GLU A 58 -10.08 -4.32 1.78
N VAL A 59 -9.91 -2.99 1.73
CA VAL A 59 -8.64 -2.32 2.08
C VAL A 59 -8.16 -2.76 3.47
N ALA A 60 -9.01 -2.65 4.50
CA ALA A 60 -8.66 -3.07 5.86
C ALA A 60 -8.36 -4.57 5.98
N ARG A 61 -8.95 -5.40 5.12
CA ARG A 61 -8.67 -6.84 5.07
C ARG A 61 -7.28 -7.09 4.48
N MET A 62 -6.94 -6.44 3.38
CA MET A 62 -5.64 -6.55 2.72
C MET A 62 -4.52 -6.07 3.65
N GLU A 63 -4.71 -4.97 4.38
CA GLU A 63 -3.76 -4.49 5.40
C GLU A 63 -3.45 -5.57 6.44
N ARG A 64 -4.48 -6.22 6.99
CA ARG A 64 -4.29 -7.31 7.96
C ARG A 64 -3.62 -8.54 7.34
N GLN A 65 -3.76 -8.77 6.04
CA GLN A 65 -3.07 -9.87 5.36
C GLN A 65 -1.59 -9.54 5.17
N ILE A 66 -1.27 -8.32 4.77
CA ILE A 66 0.11 -7.84 4.62
C ILE A 66 0.85 -7.83 5.95
N GLU A 67 0.19 -7.40 7.05
CA GLU A 67 0.75 -7.49 8.40
C GLU A 67 1.13 -8.93 8.77
N LYS A 68 0.24 -9.89 8.51
CA LYS A 68 0.50 -11.32 8.73
C LYS A 68 1.63 -11.86 7.87
N LEU A 69 1.76 -11.40 6.63
CA LEU A 69 2.89 -11.78 5.78
C LEU A 69 4.20 -11.26 6.37
N GLY A 70 4.22 -10.04 6.92
CA GLY A 70 5.37 -9.51 7.64
C GLY A 70 5.75 -10.36 8.87
N GLU A 71 4.77 -10.81 9.65
CA GLU A 71 5.01 -11.75 10.76
C GLU A 71 5.57 -13.10 10.27
N ALA A 72 5.04 -13.62 9.16
CA ALA A 72 5.51 -14.87 8.57
C ALA A 72 6.94 -14.75 8.02
N GLU A 73 7.29 -13.62 7.40
CA GLU A 73 8.65 -13.32 6.96
C GLU A 73 9.62 -13.22 8.15
N ALA A 74 9.22 -12.55 9.24
CA ALA A 74 10.03 -12.49 10.45
C ALA A 74 10.31 -13.88 11.02
N ALA A 75 9.28 -14.74 11.12
CA ALA A 75 9.45 -16.13 11.53
C ALA A 75 10.37 -16.91 10.58
N LEU A 76 10.25 -16.69 9.27
CA LEU A 76 11.10 -17.32 8.27
C LEU A 76 12.58 -16.93 8.42
N TYR A 77 12.87 -15.68 8.80
CA TYR A 77 14.24 -15.24 9.08
C TYR A 77 14.84 -15.96 10.30
N GLU A 78 14.05 -16.18 11.35
CA GLU A 78 14.47 -16.99 12.51
C GLU A 78 14.73 -18.45 12.12
N GLU A 79 13.85 -19.05 11.28
CA GLU A 79 14.06 -20.39 10.73
C GLU A 79 15.36 -20.47 9.91
N MET A 80 15.65 -19.45 9.10
CA MET A 80 16.86 -19.37 8.29
C MET A 80 18.12 -19.31 9.16
N ALA A 81 18.09 -18.52 10.23
CA ALA A 81 19.19 -18.45 11.19
C ALA A 81 19.43 -19.80 11.88
N ALA A 82 18.36 -20.52 12.25
CA ALA A 82 18.45 -21.84 12.85
C ALA A 82 18.95 -22.92 11.86
N ALA A 83 18.68 -22.75 10.57
CA ALA A 83 19.04 -23.69 9.50
C ALA A 83 20.34 -23.32 8.77
N ALA A 84 21.15 -22.38 9.28
CA ALA A 84 22.30 -21.79 8.57
C ALA A 84 23.33 -22.80 8.03
N THR A 85 23.42 -24.01 8.59
CA THR A 85 24.35 -25.06 8.16
C THR A 85 23.68 -26.19 7.37
N ASP A 86 22.40 -26.07 7.03
CA ASP A 86 21.62 -27.04 6.26
C ASP A 86 21.22 -26.44 4.89
N PRO A 87 22.00 -26.72 3.83
CA PRO A 87 21.73 -26.18 2.49
C PRO A 87 20.38 -26.61 1.91
N GLY A 88 19.86 -27.79 2.31
CA GLY A 88 18.56 -28.28 1.85
C GLY A 88 17.43 -27.42 2.42
N LYS A 89 17.45 -27.21 3.74
CA LYS A 89 16.49 -26.31 4.39
C LYS A 89 16.60 -24.87 3.93
N LEU A 90 17.81 -24.35 3.72
CA LEU A 90 18.00 -22.99 3.21
C LEU A 90 17.37 -22.81 1.82
N ARG A 91 17.39 -23.86 0.97
CA ARG A 91 16.70 -23.82 -0.32
C ARG A 91 15.18 -23.75 -0.15
N GLU A 92 14.60 -24.61 0.68
CA GLU A 92 13.15 -24.61 0.97
C GLU A 92 12.69 -23.27 1.55
N ILE A 93 13.50 -22.69 2.45
CA ILE A 93 13.28 -21.36 3.01
C ILE A 93 13.32 -20.28 1.93
N GLY A 94 14.28 -20.34 1.00
CA GLY A 94 14.35 -19.40 -0.13
C GLY A 94 13.12 -19.47 -1.06
N GLU A 95 12.62 -20.68 -1.31
CA GLU A 95 11.39 -20.88 -2.11
C GLU A 95 10.16 -20.30 -1.39
N ARG A 96 10.05 -20.50 -0.07
CA ARG A 96 9.01 -19.88 0.77
C ARG A 96 9.13 -18.35 0.80
N GLN A 97 10.34 -17.81 0.91
CA GLN A 97 10.59 -16.37 0.91
C GLN A 97 10.11 -15.74 -0.40
N ALA A 98 10.44 -16.35 -1.54
CA ALA A 98 10.00 -15.87 -2.83
C ALA A 98 8.47 -15.88 -2.96
N ALA A 99 7.81 -16.94 -2.46
CA ALA A 99 6.36 -17.03 -2.47
C ALA A 99 5.69 -15.94 -1.60
N LEU A 100 6.20 -15.70 -0.39
CA LEU A 100 5.70 -14.63 0.49
C LEU A 100 5.90 -13.25 -0.12
N ALA A 101 7.04 -13.01 -0.78
CA ALA A 101 7.31 -11.75 -1.46
C ALA A 101 6.30 -11.51 -2.60
N THR A 102 6.04 -12.52 -3.45
CA THR A 102 5.03 -12.42 -4.51
C THR A 102 3.64 -12.17 -3.93
N GLU A 103 3.22 -12.88 -2.88
CA GLU A 103 1.90 -12.68 -2.26
C GLU A 103 1.78 -11.27 -1.68
N ARG A 104 2.84 -10.75 -1.06
CA ARG A 104 2.88 -9.37 -0.56
C ARG A 104 2.72 -8.36 -1.70
N GLU A 105 3.47 -8.52 -2.79
CA GLU A 105 3.39 -7.62 -3.96
C GLU A 105 1.97 -7.60 -4.57
N GLU A 106 1.33 -8.76 -4.69
CA GLU A 106 -0.04 -8.87 -5.20
C GLU A 106 -1.06 -8.18 -4.27
N LEU A 107 -0.94 -8.38 -2.96
CA LEU A 107 -1.82 -7.73 -1.98
C LEU A 107 -1.59 -6.22 -1.93
N GLU A 108 -0.35 -5.76 -2.01
CA GLU A 108 -0.01 -4.33 -2.03
C GLU A 108 -0.56 -3.64 -3.29
N ALA A 109 -0.44 -4.29 -4.45
CA ALA A 109 -1.02 -3.79 -5.70
C ALA A 109 -2.54 -3.67 -5.61
N ALA A 110 -3.22 -4.73 -5.14
CA ALA A 110 -4.67 -4.72 -4.96
C ALA A 110 -5.13 -3.67 -3.93
N TRP A 111 -4.38 -3.50 -2.85
CA TRP A 111 -4.67 -2.49 -1.83
C TRP A 111 -4.56 -1.07 -2.39
N MET A 112 -3.56 -0.80 -3.24
CA MET A 112 -3.39 0.51 -3.87
C MET A 112 -4.55 0.82 -4.82
N GLU A 113 -4.93 -0.12 -5.69
CA GLU A 113 -6.07 0.04 -6.59
C GLU A 113 -7.38 0.30 -5.82
N ALA A 114 -7.61 -0.46 -4.74
CA ALA A 114 -8.80 -0.30 -3.91
C ALA A 114 -8.80 1.04 -3.16
N SER A 115 -7.64 1.51 -2.71
CA SER A 115 -7.49 2.80 -2.01
C SER A 115 -7.71 3.98 -2.97
N GLU A 116 -7.17 3.91 -4.19
CA GLU A 116 -7.42 4.90 -5.24
C GLU A 116 -8.90 4.97 -5.62
N ALA A 117 -9.58 3.82 -5.73
CA ALA A 117 -11.01 3.78 -6.02
C ALA A 117 -11.89 4.41 -4.92
N ILE A 118 -11.41 4.43 -3.67
CA ILE A 118 -12.06 5.11 -2.54
C ILE A 118 -11.87 6.63 -2.60
N GLU A 119 -10.74 7.10 -3.15
CA GLU A 119 -10.36 8.51 -3.21
C GLU A 119 -10.87 9.26 -4.44
N GLY A 120 -10.82 8.60 -5.60
CA GLY A 120 -11.48 9.05 -6.82
C GLY A 120 -12.95 9.27 -6.56
#